data_AF-A0AA86P0Q1-F1
#
_entry.id   AF-A0AA86P0Q1-F1
#
_cell.length_a   1.000
_cell.length_b   1.000
_cell.length_c   1.000
_cell.angle_alpha   90.00
_cell.angle_beta   90.00
_cell.angle_gamma   90.00
#
_symmetry.space_group_name_H-M   'P 1'
#
loop_
_entity.id
_entity.type
_entity.pdbx_description
1 polymer ?
#
loop_
_entity_poly.entity_id
_entity_poly.type
_entity_poly.pdbx_seq_one_letter_code
_entity_poly.pdbx_strand_id
1 'polypeptide(L)'
;MDITPLQYLTKLTILNISNCGTLQLGSLSTLINLKELYLLGNKIEDITALQYLIELTILDLCGCEVSNVDILKSLVKIKELYLNQNNIDITPLQYLTQLTKLQLQKCGLKSVEALIPLQNLKELDLSSNQIVYLQPLELLKQLKALKMHNNKVIQLYSYFTKLYQSYQIQHLLADQNQPTAQDIILANILRDVNSPVTQLNSINRRFHAFKKSILGRKNSINERMKEQEASMVQFTGKVVQLFYYFSSENYQ
;
A
#
# COMPACT_ATOMS: atom_id res chain seq x y z
N MET A 1 6.77 25.12 -20.78
CA MET A 1 6.96 25.15 -22.25
C MET A 1 5.67 25.64 -22.90
N ASP A 2 5.73 26.49 -23.92
CA ASP A 2 4.52 26.87 -24.67
C ASP A 2 4.18 25.78 -25.70
N ILE A 3 2.99 25.20 -25.56
CA ILE A 3 2.45 24.17 -26.46
C ILE A 3 1.20 24.65 -27.21
N THR A 4 0.91 25.96 -27.18
CA THR A 4 -0.23 26.56 -27.89
C THR A 4 -0.23 26.25 -29.39
N PRO A 5 0.92 26.29 -30.11
CA PRO A 5 0.94 25.98 -31.54
C PRO A 5 0.48 24.57 -31.89
N LEU A 6 0.49 23.61 -30.94
CA LEU A 6 0.04 22.25 -31.19
C LEU A 6 -1.44 22.19 -31.57
N GLN A 7 -2.27 23.17 -31.19
CA GLN A 7 -3.70 23.17 -31.48
C GLN A 7 -4.04 23.11 -32.98
N TYR A 8 -3.09 23.48 -33.84
CA TYR A 8 -3.27 23.44 -35.29
C TYR A 8 -2.93 22.08 -35.91
N LEU A 9 -2.30 21.17 -35.16
CA LEU A 9 -1.84 19.86 -35.62
C LEU A 9 -2.93 18.79 -35.42
N THR A 10 -4.16 19.06 -35.83
CA THR A 10 -5.37 18.25 -35.54
C THR A 10 -5.35 16.83 -36.10
N LYS A 11 -4.38 16.50 -36.97
CA LYS A 11 -4.14 15.15 -37.51
C LYS A 11 -3.21 14.29 -36.65
N LEU A 12 -2.65 14.83 -35.56
CA LEU A 12 -1.77 14.08 -34.67
C LEU A 12 -2.53 12.90 -34.06
N THR A 13 -1.90 11.73 -34.12
CA THR A 13 -2.38 10.50 -33.48
C THR A 13 -1.50 10.09 -32.30
N ILE A 14 -0.25 10.56 -32.27
CA ILE A 14 0.73 10.27 -31.22
C ILE A 14 1.40 11.58 -30.85
N LEU A 15 1.48 11.88 -29.55
CA LEU A 15 2.21 13.03 -29.02
C LEU A 15 3.01 12.62 -27.79
N ASN A 16 4.31 12.90 -27.82
CA ASN A 16 5.18 12.76 -26.66
C ASN A 16 5.82 14.11 -26.36
N ILE A 17 5.49 14.65 -25.19
CA ILE A 17 6.03 15.90 -24.64
C ILE A 17 6.47 15.68 -23.18
N SER A 18 7.03 14.50 -22.91
CA SER A 18 7.53 14.12 -21.58
C SER A 18 8.71 15.01 -21.15
N ASN A 19 8.86 15.25 -19.86
CA ASN A 19 9.98 15.97 -19.23
C ASN A 19 10.22 17.38 -19.81
N CYS A 20 9.15 18.09 -20.15
CA CYS A 20 9.13 19.43 -20.70
C CYS A 20 8.86 20.53 -19.64
N GLY A 21 8.81 20.15 -18.37
CA GLY A 21 8.61 21.03 -17.22
C GLY A 21 7.13 21.30 -16.96
N THR A 22 6.77 22.56 -16.69
CA THR A 22 5.37 22.94 -16.48
C THR A 22 4.63 23.04 -17.81
N LEU A 23 3.48 22.37 -17.91
CA LEU A 23 2.61 22.35 -19.09
C LEU A 23 1.19 22.80 -18.76
N GLN A 24 0.59 23.56 -19.67
CA GLN A 24 -0.82 23.94 -19.65
C GLN A 24 -1.51 23.25 -20.82
N LEU A 25 -2.39 22.29 -20.54
CA LEU A 25 -2.91 21.35 -21.56
C LEU A 25 -4.05 21.91 -22.42
N GLY A 26 -4.49 23.15 -22.20
CA GLY A 26 -5.67 23.73 -22.87
C GLY A 26 -5.66 23.59 -24.40
N SER A 27 -4.49 23.76 -25.03
CA SER A 27 -4.33 23.63 -26.50
C SER A 27 -4.54 22.21 -27.03
N LEU A 28 -4.39 21.18 -26.18
CA LEU A 28 -4.57 19.79 -26.57
C LEU A 28 -6.04 19.43 -26.82
N SER A 29 -7.00 20.21 -26.31
CA SER A 29 -8.45 19.95 -26.47
C SER A 29 -8.91 19.81 -27.93
N THR A 30 -8.17 20.37 -28.88
CA THR A 30 -8.45 20.32 -30.32
C THR A 30 -7.90 19.05 -30.99
N LEU A 31 -7.01 18.30 -30.33
CA LEU A 31 -6.31 17.15 -30.89
C LEU A 31 -7.10 15.85 -30.74
N ILE A 32 -8.38 15.89 -31.08
CA ILE A 32 -9.37 14.82 -30.84
C ILE A 32 -9.03 13.47 -31.49
N ASN A 33 -8.08 13.44 -32.44
CA ASN A 33 -7.60 12.23 -33.10
C ASN A 33 -6.43 11.55 -32.38
N LEU A 34 -5.95 12.10 -31.25
CA LEU A 34 -4.88 11.50 -30.46
C LEU A 34 -5.29 10.13 -29.92
N LYS A 35 -4.41 9.16 -30.15
CA LYS A 35 -4.53 7.77 -29.69
C LYS A 35 -3.51 7.45 -28.61
N GLU A 36 -2.37 8.12 -28.62
CA GLU A 36 -1.29 7.92 -27.66
C GLU A 36 -0.76 9.28 -27.20
N LEU A 37 -0.73 9.47 -25.88
CA LEU A 37 -0.25 10.70 -25.27
C LEU A 37 0.70 10.39 -24.11
N TYR A 38 1.93 10.89 -24.22
CA TYR A 38 2.97 10.71 -23.22
C TYR A 38 3.36 12.06 -22.59
N LEU A 39 3.09 12.18 -21.29
CA LEU A 39 3.27 13.39 -20.49
C LEU A 39 4.21 13.17 -19.28
N LEU A 40 4.90 12.03 -19.20
CA LEU A 40 5.80 11.65 -18.10
C LEU A 40 6.65 12.82 -17.60
N GLY A 41 6.69 13.04 -16.28
CA GLY A 41 7.62 13.94 -15.60
C GLY A 41 7.39 15.43 -15.85
N ASN A 42 6.18 15.82 -16.27
CA ASN A 42 5.79 17.23 -16.38
C ASN A 42 5.05 17.70 -15.13
N LYS A 43 5.10 18.99 -14.80
CA LYS A 43 4.19 19.55 -13.80
C LYS A 43 2.90 19.98 -14.47
N ILE A 44 1.78 19.33 -14.14
CA ILE A 44 0.47 19.59 -14.76
C ILE A 44 -0.55 19.91 -13.68
N GLU A 45 -1.06 21.14 -13.68
CA GLU A 45 -2.05 21.59 -12.70
C GLU A 45 -3.47 21.16 -13.07
N ASP A 46 -3.78 21.14 -14.37
CA ASP A 46 -5.12 20.83 -14.87
C ASP A 46 -5.05 19.90 -16.10
N ILE A 47 -5.77 18.78 -16.00
CA ILE A 47 -5.92 17.78 -17.07
C ILE A 47 -7.31 17.81 -17.73
N THR A 48 -8.16 18.80 -17.45
CA THR A 48 -9.52 18.90 -18.00
C THR A 48 -9.56 18.85 -19.53
N ALA A 49 -8.55 19.41 -20.20
CA ALA A 49 -8.43 19.36 -21.66
C ALA A 49 -8.39 17.92 -22.23
N LEU A 50 -7.95 16.93 -21.43
CA LEU A 50 -7.91 15.53 -21.86
C LEU A 50 -9.30 14.93 -22.06
N GLN A 51 -10.36 15.49 -21.47
CA GLN A 51 -11.72 14.94 -21.58
C GLN A 51 -12.25 14.86 -23.02
N TYR A 52 -11.68 15.67 -23.93
CA TYR A 52 -12.02 15.71 -25.35
C TYR A 52 -11.26 14.69 -26.20
N LEU A 53 -10.21 14.08 -25.65
CA LEU A 53 -9.33 13.15 -26.36
C LEU A 53 -9.88 11.71 -26.29
N ILE A 54 -11.13 11.55 -26.70
CA ILE A 54 -11.91 10.31 -26.52
C ILE A 54 -11.36 9.10 -27.31
N GLU A 55 -10.47 9.34 -28.27
CA GLU A 55 -9.78 8.29 -29.04
C GLU A 55 -8.52 7.75 -28.37
N LEU A 56 -8.13 8.27 -27.19
CA LEU A 56 -6.96 7.81 -26.47
C LEU A 56 -7.07 6.33 -26.09
N THR A 57 -6.01 5.60 -26.43
CA THR A 57 -5.78 4.19 -26.10
C THR A 57 -4.60 4.00 -25.15
N ILE A 58 -3.62 4.92 -25.19
CA ILE A 58 -2.46 4.95 -24.29
C ILE A 58 -2.34 6.35 -23.70
N LEU A 59 -2.24 6.41 -22.37
CA LEU A 59 -2.00 7.67 -21.64
C LEU A 59 -0.95 7.46 -20.56
N ASP A 60 0.13 8.25 -20.63
CA ASP A 60 1.15 8.30 -19.59
C ASP A 60 1.17 9.66 -18.90
N LEU A 61 0.82 9.63 -17.61
CA LEU A 61 0.79 10.76 -16.68
C LEU A 61 1.73 10.50 -15.49
N CYS A 62 2.73 9.62 -15.62
CA CYS A 62 3.65 9.32 -14.52
C CYS A 62 4.37 10.57 -14.02
N GLY A 63 4.43 10.75 -12.70
CA GLY A 63 5.13 11.86 -12.05
C GLY A 63 4.61 13.23 -12.48
N CYS A 64 3.31 13.35 -12.76
CA CYS A 64 2.72 14.59 -13.25
C CYS A 64 2.17 15.52 -12.15
N GLU A 65 2.28 15.11 -10.89
CA GLU A 65 1.68 15.79 -9.72
C GLU A 65 0.15 15.91 -9.80
N VAL A 66 -0.50 15.04 -10.58
CA VAL A 66 -1.96 15.03 -10.73
C VAL A 66 -2.60 14.44 -9.47
N SER A 67 -3.69 15.06 -9.00
CA SER A 67 -4.47 14.58 -7.85
C SER A 67 -5.92 14.25 -8.19
N ASN A 68 -6.53 15.00 -9.12
CA ASN A 68 -7.87 14.74 -9.62
C ASN A 68 -7.81 14.10 -11.01
N VAL A 69 -8.35 12.88 -11.12
CA VAL A 69 -8.44 12.12 -12.38
C VAL A 69 -9.88 11.83 -12.80
N ASP A 70 -10.86 12.58 -12.29
CA ASP A 70 -12.29 12.39 -12.60
C ASP A 70 -12.59 12.43 -14.09
N ILE A 71 -11.85 13.25 -14.85
CA ILE A 71 -12.02 13.38 -16.29
C ILE A 71 -11.68 12.10 -17.04
N LEU A 72 -10.91 11.17 -16.44
CA LEU A 72 -10.55 9.93 -17.11
C LEU A 72 -11.77 9.04 -17.33
N LYS A 73 -12.86 9.21 -16.57
CA LYS A 73 -14.09 8.40 -16.74
C LYS A 73 -14.70 8.48 -18.15
N SER A 74 -14.42 9.52 -18.93
CA SER A 74 -14.88 9.66 -20.31
C SER A 74 -13.98 8.95 -21.34
N LEU A 75 -12.74 8.61 -20.98
CA LEU A 75 -11.73 8.05 -21.87
C LEU A 75 -11.81 6.51 -21.94
N VAL A 76 -13.01 6.00 -22.20
CA VAL A 76 -13.37 4.58 -22.11
C VAL A 76 -12.62 3.65 -23.10
N LYS A 77 -11.89 4.22 -24.06
CA LYS A 77 -11.06 3.49 -25.04
C LYS A 77 -9.63 3.21 -24.54
N ILE A 78 -9.23 3.75 -23.39
CA ILE A 78 -7.90 3.53 -22.82
C ILE A 78 -7.66 2.04 -22.55
N LYS A 79 -6.53 1.53 -23.05
CA LYS A 79 -6.04 0.16 -22.89
C LYS A 79 -4.79 0.09 -22.02
N GLU A 80 -3.97 1.13 -22.06
CA GLU A 80 -2.78 1.26 -21.23
C GLU A 80 -2.76 2.61 -20.51
N LEU A 81 -2.65 2.57 -19.19
CA LEU A 81 -2.66 3.76 -18.35
C LEU A 81 -1.52 3.74 -17.35
N TYR A 82 -0.72 4.79 -17.36
CA TYR A 82 0.44 4.94 -16.51
C TYR A 82 0.24 6.17 -15.61
N LEU A 83 0.09 5.94 -14.31
CA LEU A 83 -0.25 6.96 -13.31
C LEU A 83 0.73 6.97 -12.13
N ASN A 84 1.89 6.32 -12.27
CA ASN A 84 2.87 6.21 -11.20
C ASN A 84 3.21 7.59 -10.59
N GLN A 85 3.47 7.61 -9.29
CA GLN A 85 3.90 8.80 -8.55
C GLN A 85 2.90 9.96 -8.59
N ASN A 86 1.60 9.65 -8.64
CA ASN A 86 0.51 10.62 -8.46
C ASN A 86 -0.36 10.19 -7.27
N ASN A 87 -0.58 11.08 -6.30
CA ASN A 87 -1.45 10.79 -5.16
C ASN A 87 -2.92 11.04 -5.55
N ILE A 88 -3.61 9.99 -6.00
CA ILE A 88 -4.91 10.08 -6.68
C ILE A 88 -5.96 9.18 -6.03
N ASP A 89 -7.22 9.59 -6.16
CA ASP A 89 -8.37 8.68 -6.05
C ASP A 89 -8.54 7.91 -7.37
N ILE A 90 -8.56 6.58 -7.30
CA ILE A 90 -8.70 5.70 -8.47
C ILE A 90 -10.16 5.35 -8.78
N THR A 91 -11.13 5.85 -8.02
CA THR A 91 -12.57 5.62 -8.26
C THR A 91 -13.00 5.89 -9.71
N PRO A 92 -12.53 6.95 -10.40
CA PRO A 92 -12.87 7.20 -11.81
C PRO A 92 -12.38 6.12 -12.78
N LEU A 93 -11.38 5.32 -12.40
CA LEU A 93 -10.83 4.27 -13.27
C LEU A 93 -11.80 3.12 -13.48
N GLN A 94 -12.82 2.95 -12.62
CA GLN A 94 -13.81 1.88 -12.74
C GLN A 94 -14.57 1.85 -14.08
N TYR A 95 -14.60 2.98 -14.80
CA TYR A 95 -15.25 3.10 -16.10
C TYR A 95 -14.36 2.65 -17.27
N LEU A 96 -13.05 2.46 -17.05
CA LEU A 96 -12.06 2.15 -18.08
C LEU A 96 -11.97 0.65 -18.36
N THR A 97 -13.11 0.01 -18.63
CA THR A 97 -13.25 -1.45 -18.74
C THR A 97 -12.44 -2.11 -19.86
N GLN A 98 -11.87 -1.33 -20.79
CA GLN A 98 -10.95 -1.79 -21.83
C GLN A 98 -9.48 -1.85 -21.37
N LEU A 99 -9.16 -1.43 -20.14
CA LEU A 99 -7.81 -1.48 -19.60
C LEU A 99 -7.26 -2.91 -19.61
N THR A 100 -6.06 -3.02 -20.15
CA THR A 100 -5.26 -4.26 -20.17
C THR A 100 -3.98 -4.11 -19.37
N LYS A 101 -3.46 -2.88 -19.24
CA LYS A 101 -2.26 -2.56 -18.46
C LYS A 101 -2.47 -1.30 -17.63
N LEU A 102 -2.17 -1.39 -16.35
CA LEU A 102 -2.33 -0.28 -15.41
C LEU A 102 -1.14 -0.19 -14.46
N GLN A 103 -0.52 0.98 -14.37
CA GLN A 103 0.56 1.25 -13.43
C GLN A 103 0.16 2.35 -12.44
N LEU A 104 0.18 2.00 -11.15
CA LEU A 104 -0.25 2.81 -10.01
C LEU A 104 0.80 2.78 -8.89
N GLN A 105 2.08 2.72 -9.24
CA GLN A 105 3.16 2.69 -8.27
C GLN A 105 3.21 4.02 -7.50
N LYS A 106 3.36 3.99 -6.17
CA LYS A 106 3.47 5.21 -5.33
C LYS A 106 2.28 6.17 -5.50
N CYS A 107 1.07 5.64 -5.54
CA CYS A 107 -0.16 6.43 -5.68
C CYS A 107 -0.90 6.70 -4.37
N GLY A 108 -0.34 6.28 -3.23
CA GLY A 108 -0.96 6.49 -1.90
C GLY A 108 -2.17 5.59 -1.62
N LEU A 109 -2.38 4.55 -2.44
CA LEU A 109 -3.60 3.73 -2.40
C LEU A 109 -3.71 2.91 -1.12
N LYS A 110 -4.91 2.85 -0.54
CA LYS A 110 -5.25 1.97 0.59
C LYS A 110 -6.21 0.84 0.20
N SER A 111 -6.98 1.03 -0.86
CA SER A 111 -7.95 0.09 -1.40
C SER A 111 -7.84 0.07 -2.93
N VAL A 112 -8.30 -1.02 -3.52
CA VAL A 112 -8.33 -1.28 -4.97
C VAL A 112 -9.71 -1.76 -5.44
N GLU A 113 -10.77 -1.49 -4.68
CA GLU A 113 -12.15 -1.85 -5.05
C GLU A 113 -12.59 -1.28 -6.40
N ALA A 114 -12.15 -0.06 -6.73
CA ALA A 114 -12.44 0.57 -8.01
C ALA A 114 -11.90 -0.23 -9.22
N LEU A 115 -10.99 -1.18 -9.01
CA LEU A 115 -10.46 -2.01 -10.09
C LEU A 115 -11.35 -3.21 -10.42
N ILE A 116 -12.34 -3.56 -9.59
CA ILE A 116 -13.22 -4.73 -9.78
C ILE A 116 -13.84 -4.78 -11.19
N PRO A 117 -14.33 -3.67 -11.77
CA PRO A 117 -14.93 -3.71 -13.11
C PRO A 117 -13.93 -3.94 -14.27
N LEU A 118 -12.62 -3.86 -14.02
CA LEU A 118 -11.56 -3.95 -15.04
C LEU A 118 -11.25 -5.40 -15.44
N GLN A 119 -12.27 -6.11 -15.93
CA GLN A 119 -12.22 -7.55 -16.21
C GLN A 119 -11.24 -7.95 -17.33
N ASN A 120 -10.75 -7.00 -18.12
CA ASN A 120 -9.76 -7.19 -19.18
C ASN A 120 -8.31 -6.93 -18.73
N LEU A 121 -8.09 -6.57 -17.47
CA LEU A 121 -6.77 -6.21 -16.96
C LEU A 121 -5.86 -7.43 -16.92
N LYS A 122 -4.68 -7.31 -17.53
CA LYS A 122 -3.67 -8.38 -17.66
C LYS A 122 -2.40 -8.06 -16.89
N GLU A 123 -2.03 -6.78 -16.83
CA GLU A 123 -0.82 -6.31 -16.15
C GLU A 123 -1.19 -5.20 -15.17
N LEU A 124 -0.81 -5.38 -13.91
CA LEU A 124 -1.08 -4.42 -12.84
C LEU A 124 0.16 -4.22 -11.96
N ASP A 125 0.54 -2.95 -11.79
CA ASP A 125 1.56 -2.55 -10.82
C ASP A 125 0.93 -1.67 -9.73
N LEU A 126 0.90 -2.20 -8.50
CA LEU A 126 0.40 -1.55 -7.29
C LEU A 126 1.51 -1.30 -6.27
N SER A 127 2.77 -1.33 -6.71
CA SER A 127 3.90 -1.32 -5.78
C SER A 127 4.03 0.00 -5.03
N SER A 128 4.60 -0.04 -3.83
CA SER A 128 4.83 1.15 -3.00
C SER A 128 3.55 1.94 -2.68
N ASN A 129 2.49 1.22 -2.34
CA ASN A 129 1.23 1.78 -1.85
C ASN A 129 1.01 1.38 -0.38
N GLN A 130 -0.20 1.57 0.13
CA GLN A 130 -0.60 1.27 1.51
C GLN A 130 -1.76 0.25 1.54
N ILE A 131 -1.85 -0.61 0.53
CA ILE A 131 -2.95 -1.56 0.36
C ILE A 131 -2.85 -2.64 1.41
N VAL A 132 -3.97 -2.95 2.07
CA VAL A 132 -4.07 -3.97 3.12
C VAL A 132 -4.80 -5.22 2.62
N TYR A 133 -5.87 -5.02 1.84
CA TYR A 133 -6.81 -6.05 1.42
C TYR A 133 -6.75 -6.26 -0.09
N LEU A 134 -6.69 -7.52 -0.52
CA LEU A 134 -6.55 -7.90 -1.93
C LEU A 134 -7.77 -8.61 -2.50
N GLN A 135 -8.82 -8.83 -1.70
CA GLN A 135 -10.06 -9.48 -2.15
C GLN A 135 -10.59 -8.91 -3.48
N PRO A 136 -10.55 -7.59 -3.76
CA PRO A 136 -10.99 -7.07 -5.05
C PRO A 136 -10.24 -7.65 -6.26
N LEU A 137 -8.96 -7.99 -6.10
CA LEU A 137 -8.13 -8.51 -7.19
C LEU A 137 -8.46 -9.97 -7.53
N GLU A 138 -9.11 -10.72 -6.63
CA GLU A 138 -9.53 -12.11 -6.89
C GLU A 138 -10.58 -12.21 -8.01
N LEU A 139 -11.22 -11.10 -8.36
CA LEU A 139 -12.22 -11.02 -9.42
C LEU A 139 -11.60 -10.70 -10.78
N LEU A 140 -10.30 -10.38 -10.85
CA LEU A 140 -9.59 -10.01 -12.09
C LEU A 140 -9.05 -11.26 -12.81
N LYS A 141 -9.96 -12.05 -13.37
CA LYS A 141 -9.67 -13.37 -13.96
C LYS A 141 -8.64 -13.37 -15.10
N GLN A 142 -8.43 -12.23 -15.76
CA GLN A 142 -7.46 -12.10 -16.86
C GLN A 142 -6.06 -11.64 -16.40
N LEU A 143 -5.86 -11.38 -15.11
CA LEU A 143 -4.61 -10.85 -14.60
C LEU A 143 -3.49 -11.90 -14.71
N LYS A 144 -2.42 -11.55 -15.42
CA LYS A 144 -1.25 -12.42 -15.69
C LYS A 144 0.01 -11.95 -14.96
N ALA A 145 0.13 -10.64 -14.73
CA ALA A 145 1.25 -10.05 -14.03
C ALA A 145 0.74 -9.07 -12.96
N LEU A 146 1.17 -9.29 -11.72
CA LEU A 146 0.86 -8.44 -10.58
C LEU A 146 2.16 -8.10 -9.84
N LYS A 147 2.48 -6.81 -9.79
CA LYS A 147 3.53 -6.26 -8.92
C LYS A 147 2.87 -5.53 -7.77
N MET A 148 3.34 -5.80 -6.56
CA MET A 148 2.70 -5.31 -5.34
C MET A 148 3.69 -5.19 -4.17
N HIS A 149 4.98 -5.11 -4.45
CA HIS A 149 6.01 -4.94 -3.43
C HIS A 149 5.80 -3.62 -2.66
N ASN A 150 6.29 -3.53 -1.42
CA ASN A 150 6.13 -2.36 -0.56
C ASN A 150 4.66 -1.93 -0.36
N ASN A 151 3.79 -2.86 0.04
CA ASN A 151 2.43 -2.54 0.49
C ASN A 151 2.28 -2.87 1.99
N LYS A 152 1.06 -2.73 2.51
CA LYS A 152 0.69 -3.11 3.88
C LYS A 152 -0.17 -4.37 3.89
N VAL A 153 -0.01 -5.24 2.89
CA VAL A 153 -0.85 -6.44 2.74
C VAL A 153 -0.58 -7.33 3.94
N ILE A 154 -1.52 -7.33 4.87
CA ILE A 154 -1.51 -8.20 6.04
C ILE A 154 -1.70 -9.62 5.51
N GLN A 155 -0.68 -10.46 5.69
CA GLN A 155 -0.69 -11.85 5.24
C GLN A 155 -1.80 -12.65 5.94
N LEU A 156 -2.98 -12.75 5.31
CA LEU A 156 -3.83 -13.91 5.50
C LEU A 156 -3.17 -15.08 4.76
N TYR A 157 -2.42 -15.89 5.49
CA TYR A 157 -1.78 -17.12 4.99
C TYR A 157 -2.76 -18.08 4.27
N SER A 158 -4.09 -17.90 4.42
CA SER A 158 -5.12 -18.63 3.68
C SER A 158 -5.39 -18.12 2.24
N TYR A 159 -5.07 -16.86 1.92
CA TYR A 159 -5.32 -16.25 0.61
C TYR A 159 -4.25 -16.61 -0.43
N PHE A 160 -2.98 -16.73 -0.03
CA PHE A 160 -1.88 -17.06 -0.95
C PHE A 160 -2.04 -18.45 -1.58
N THR A 161 -2.60 -19.43 -0.87
CA THR A 161 -2.84 -20.77 -1.41
C THR A 161 -3.89 -20.83 -2.52
N LYS A 162 -4.89 -19.95 -2.51
CA LYS A 162 -5.92 -19.91 -3.58
C LYS A 162 -5.43 -19.15 -4.82
N LEU A 163 -4.82 -17.99 -4.64
CA LEU A 163 -4.32 -17.17 -5.75
C LEU A 163 -3.20 -17.87 -6.54
N TYR A 164 -2.28 -18.56 -5.87
CA TYR A 164 -1.21 -19.31 -6.54
C TYR A 164 -1.74 -20.47 -7.40
N GLN A 165 -2.80 -21.15 -6.94
CA GLN A 165 -3.41 -22.27 -7.65
C GLN A 165 -4.37 -21.82 -8.75
N SER A 166 -5.10 -20.70 -8.59
CA SER A 166 -6.11 -20.28 -9.56
C SER A 166 -5.56 -19.46 -10.73
N TYR A 167 -4.39 -18.83 -10.61
CA TYR A 167 -3.94 -17.82 -11.58
C TYR A 167 -2.69 -18.17 -12.42
N GLN A 168 -2.04 -19.32 -12.25
CA GLN A 168 -0.78 -19.65 -12.97
C GLN A 168 0.23 -18.47 -12.97
N ILE A 169 0.31 -17.68 -11.89
CA ILE A 169 1.13 -16.47 -11.87
C ILE A 169 2.60 -16.89 -11.91
N GLN A 170 3.25 -16.70 -13.06
CA GLN A 170 4.65 -17.08 -13.26
C GLN A 170 5.62 -16.18 -12.46
N HIS A 171 5.20 -14.96 -12.11
CA HIS A 171 6.05 -13.96 -11.44
C HIS A 171 5.24 -13.13 -10.43
N LEU A 172 5.11 -13.63 -9.19
CA LEU A 172 4.64 -12.83 -8.06
C LEU A 172 5.85 -12.24 -7.34
N LEU A 173 6.10 -10.94 -7.51
CA LEU A 173 7.17 -10.21 -6.81
C LEU A 173 6.53 -9.40 -5.67
N ALA A 174 6.46 -10.01 -4.48
CA ALA A 174 5.83 -9.45 -3.28
C ALA A 174 6.85 -9.11 -2.16
N ASP A 175 8.13 -9.03 -2.49
CA ASP A 175 9.21 -8.81 -1.52
C ASP A 175 8.99 -7.50 -0.73
N GLN A 176 9.20 -7.56 0.58
CA GLN A 176 9.10 -6.47 1.57
C GLN A 176 7.70 -6.03 2.08
N ASN A 177 6.68 -6.89 2.03
CA ASN A 177 5.50 -6.71 2.89
C ASN A 177 5.84 -7.16 4.33
N GLN A 178 6.19 -6.26 5.24
CA GLN A 178 6.57 -6.61 6.63
C GLN A 178 5.32 -6.87 7.51
N PRO A 179 5.06 -8.11 7.99
CA PRO A 179 3.93 -8.40 8.86
C PRO A 179 4.18 -7.87 10.29
N THR A 180 3.16 -7.39 10.96
CA THR A 180 3.25 -7.00 12.38
C THR A 180 3.15 -8.22 13.30
N ALA A 181 3.55 -8.08 14.58
CA ALA A 181 3.48 -9.18 15.55
C ALA A 181 2.04 -9.69 15.81
N GLN A 182 1.03 -8.81 15.67
CA GLN A 182 -0.39 -9.21 15.78
C GLN A 182 -0.82 -10.05 14.57
N ASP A 183 -0.27 -9.77 13.38
CA ASP A 183 -0.56 -10.50 12.14
C ASP A 183 -0.01 -11.93 12.18
N ILE A 184 1.17 -12.13 12.78
CA ILE A 184 1.75 -13.47 13.00
C ILE A 184 0.87 -14.30 13.96
N ILE A 185 0.28 -13.66 14.97
CA ILE A 185 -0.59 -14.32 15.94
C ILE A 185 -1.91 -14.74 15.28
N LEU A 186 -2.52 -13.85 14.48
CA LEU A 186 -3.77 -14.14 13.79
C LEU A 186 -3.60 -15.23 12.71
N ALA A 187 -2.48 -15.22 11.99
CA ALA A 187 -2.14 -16.25 11.00
C ALA A 187 -1.95 -17.64 11.63
N ASN A 188 -1.36 -17.71 12.83
CA ASN A 188 -1.21 -18.97 13.56
C ASN A 188 -2.55 -19.50 14.09
N ILE A 189 -3.47 -18.62 14.51
CA ILE A 189 -4.82 -19.02 14.96
C ILE A 189 -5.63 -19.60 13.80
N LEU A 190 -5.55 -19.01 12.60
CA LEU A 190 -6.31 -19.45 11.43
C LEU A 190 -5.76 -20.73 10.77
N ARG A 191 -4.48 -21.05 10.98
CA ARG A 191 -3.83 -22.27 10.47
C ARG A 191 -4.41 -23.55 11.08
N ASP A 192 -4.85 -23.48 12.34
CA ASP A 192 -5.33 -24.63 13.12
C ASP A 192 -6.84 -24.88 13.00
N VAL A 193 -7.62 -23.95 12.45
CA VAL A 193 -9.09 -24.08 12.30
C VAL A 193 -9.47 -25.12 11.24
N ASN A 194 -8.52 -25.55 10.40
CA ASN A 194 -8.68 -26.64 9.44
C ASN A 194 -8.16 -28.00 9.95
N SER A 195 -7.72 -28.11 11.21
CA SER A 195 -7.33 -29.39 11.82
C SER A 195 -8.50 -30.05 12.58
N PRO A 196 -8.53 -31.40 12.69
CA PRO A 196 -9.58 -32.13 13.41
C PRO A 196 -9.81 -31.60 14.84
N VAL A 197 -11.07 -31.57 15.29
CA VAL A 197 -11.51 -31.01 16.60
C VAL A 197 -10.70 -31.50 17.82
N THR A 198 -10.12 -32.70 17.74
CA THR A 198 -9.23 -33.26 18.77
C THR A 198 -7.91 -32.48 18.93
N GLN A 199 -7.40 -31.84 17.88
CA GLN A 199 -6.20 -31.00 17.93
C GLN A 199 -6.49 -29.61 18.50
N LEU A 200 -7.67 -29.03 18.25
CA LEU A 200 -8.12 -27.75 18.81
C LEU A 200 -8.08 -27.74 20.36
N ASN A 201 -8.42 -28.86 21.01
CA ASN A 201 -8.33 -29.00 22.46
C ASN A 201 -6.88 -29.03 22.98
N SER A 202 -5.93 -29.55 22.20
CA SER A 202 -4.51 -29.56 22.54
C SER A 202 -3.88 -28.17 22.39
N ILE A 203 -4.32 -27.41 21.39
CA ILE A 203 -3.89 -26.04 21.12
C ILE A 203 -4.43 -25.07 22.18
N ASN A 204 -5.70 -25.22 22.57
CA ASN A 204 -6.27 -24.45 23.69
C ASN A 204 -5.54 -24.69 25.01
N ARG A 205 -5.11 -25.93 25.31
CA ARG A 205 -4.28 -26.21 26.49
C ARG A 205 -2.90 -25.56 26.39
N ARG A 206 -2.24 -25.63 25.23
CA ARG A 206 -0.93 -24.99 25.00
C ARG A 206 -1.02 -23.47 25.08
N PHE A 207 -2.09 -22.87 24.56
CA PHE A 207 -2.34 -21.44 24.65
C PHE A 207 -2.61 -20.99 26.09
N HIS A 208 -3.37 -21.78 26.85
CA HIS A 208 -3.57 -21.53 28.28
C HIS A 208 -2.27 -21.63 29.08
N ALA A 209 -1.43 -22.63 28.78
CA ALA A 209 -0.10 -22.78 29.38
C ALA A 209 0.84 -21.63 29.00
N PHE A 210 0.82 -21.17 27.75
CA PHE A 210 1.62 -20.02 27.29
C PHE A 210 1.16 -18.72 27.95
N LYS A 211 -0.16 -18.46 28.03
CA LYS A 211 -0.73 -17.30 28.73
C LYS A 211 -0.36 -17.32 30.21
N LYS A 212 -0.40 -18.49 30.86
CA LYS A 212 0.05 -18.68 32.24
C LYS A 212 1.55 -18.47 32.40
N SER A 213 2.37 -18.87 31.42
CA SER A 213 3.82 -18.65 31.40
C SER A 213 4.19 -17.17 31.23
N ILE A 214 3.53 -16.45 30.33
CA ILE A 214 3.70 -15.00 30.14
C ILE A 214 3.26 -14.25 31.40
N LEU A 215 2.13 -14.62 32.00
CA LEU A 215 1.65 -14.01 33.23
C LEU A 215 2.60 -14.30 34.41
N GLY A 216 3.13 -15.52 34.51
CA GLY A 216 4.14 -15.90 35.49
C GLY A 216 5.45 -15.12 35.32
N ARG A 217 5.92 -14.94 34.07
CA ARG A 217 7.11 -14.11 33.78
C ARG A 217 6.87 -12.63 34.11
N LYS A 218 5.69 -12.10 33.79
CA LYS A 218 5.31 -10.71 34.13
C LYS A 218 5.26 -10.51 35.65
N ASN A 219 4.71 -11.47 36.39
CA ASN A 219 4.68 -11.42 37.85
C ASN A 219 6.09 -11.53 38.45
N SER A 220 6.93 -12.42 37.94
CA SER A 220 8.33 -12.55 38.37
C SER A 220 9.15 -11.30 38.09
N ILE A 221 8.93 -10.62 36.96
CA ILE A 221 9.57 -9.34 36.66
C ILE A 221 9.08 -8.25 37.62
N ASN A 222 7.77 -8.19 37.90
CA ASN A 222 7.22 -7.24 38.87
C ASN A 222 7.73 -7.47 40.29
N GLU A 223 7.89 -8.73 40.72
CA GLU A 223 8.48 -9.06 42.02
C GLU A 223 9.95 -8.66 42.09
N ARG A 224 10.74 -8.94 41.03
CA ARG A 224 12.13 -8.49 40.95
C ARG A 224 12.28 -6.97 40.97
N MET A 225 11.37 -6.24 40.32
CA MET A 225 11.37 -4.78 40.38
C MET A 225 11.01 -4.28 41.78
N LYS A 226 10.04 -4.89 42.47
CA LYS A 226 9.74 -4.56 43.86
C LYS A 226 10.91 -4.85 44.81
N GLU A 227 11.62 -5.96 44.60
CA GLU A 227 12.83 -6.30 45.38
C GLU A 227 13.96 -5.29 45.11
N GLN A 228 14.15 -4.87 43.86
CA GLN A 228 15.12 -3.83 43.49
C GLN A 228 14.74 -2.46 44.07
N GLU A 229 13.46 -2.08 44.05
CA GLU A 229 12.96 -0.86 44.68
C GLU A 229 13.16 -0.90 46.20
N ALA A 230 12.82 -2.02 46.86
CA ALA A 230 13.05 -2.20 48.29
C ALA A 230 14.54 -2.14 48.66
N SER A 231 15.42 -2.75 47.85
CA SER A 231 16.87 -2.68 48.03
C SER A 231 17.41 -1.27 47.82
N MET A 232 16.87 -0.51 46.86
CA MET A 232 17.22 0.89 46.63
C MET A 232 16.79 1.79 47.78
N VAL A 233 15.58 1.60 48.32
CA VAL A 233 15.08 2.32 49.50
C VAL A 233 15.91 1.99 50.74
N GLN A 234 16.33 0.74 50.92
CA GLN A 234 17.19 0.35 52.03
C GLN A 234 18.61 0.92 51.89
N PHE A 235 19.14 0.99 50.67
CA PHE A 235 20.43 1.62 50.36
C PHE A 235 20.38 3.13 50.62
N THR A 236 19.35 3.83 50.13
CA THR A 236 19.19 5.27 50.40
C THR A 236 18.99 5.55 51.88
N GLY A 237 18.23 4.72 52.61
CA GLY A 237 18.09 4.82 54.06
C GLY A 237 19.43 4.68 54.81
N LYS A 238 20.29 3.72 54.41
CA LYS A 238 21.65 3.57 54.98
C LYS A 238 22.56 4.74 54.64
N VAL A 239 22.49 5.28 53.42
CA VAL A 239 23.25 6.47 53.02
C VAL A 239 22.81 7.68 53.86
N VAL A 240 21.51 7.88 54.06
CA VAL A 240 20.97 8.96 54.92
C VAL A 240 21.43 8.79 56.38
N GLN A 241 21.40 7.57 56.94
CA GLN A 241 21.92 7.31 58.29
C GLN A 241 23.42 7.61 58.42
N LEU A 242 24.23 7.25 57.42
CA LEU A 242 25.65 7.60 57.38
C LEU A 242 25.84 9.13 57.36
N PHE A 243 25.07 9.85 56.54
CA PHE A 243 25.11 11.31 56.52
C PHE A 243 24.76 11.92 57.89
N TYR A 244 23.74 11.40 58.60
CA TYR A 244 23.41 11.86 59.96
C TYR A 244 24.53 11.54 60.97
N TYR A 245 25.13 10.35 60.90
CA TYR A 245 26.24 9.97 61.78
C TYR A 245 27.45 10.91 61.61
N PHE A 246 27.86 11.18 60.36
CA PHE A 246 28.98 12.10 60.07
C PHE A 246 28.65 13.57 60.35
N SER A 247 27.38 13.98 60.34
CA SER A 247 27.01 15.35 60.73
C SER A 247 26.84 15.51 62.25
N SER A 248 26.61 14.43 63.00
CA SER A 248 26.62 14.45 64.47
C SER A 248 28.01 14.37 65.11
N GLU A 249 29.00 13.76 64.44
CA GLU A 249 30.40 13.71 64.94
C GLU A 249 31.20 14.99 64.67
N ASN A 250 30.72 15.91 63.83
CA ASN A 250 31.37 17.20 63.54
C ASN A 250 30.91 18.36 64.46
N TYR A 251 30.21 18.05 65.56
CA TYR A 251 29.70 19.03 66.54
C TYR A 251 30.09 18.74 68.00
N GLN A 252 31.16 17.97 68.24
CA GLN A 252 31.85 17.87 69.54
C GLN A 252 33.25 18.47 69.44
#